data_AF-A0A536GPS7-F1
#
_entry.id   AF-A0A536GPS7-F1
#
_cell.length_a   1.000
_cell.length_b   1.000
_cell.length_c   1.000
_cell.angle_alpha   90.00
_cell.angle_beta   90.00
_cell.angle_gamma   90.00
#
_symmetry.space_group_name_H-M   'P 1'
#
loop_
_entity.id
_entity.type
_entity.pdbx_description
1 polymer ?
#
loop_
_entity_poly.entity_id
_entity_poly.type
_entity_poly.pdbx_seq_one_letter_code
_entity_poly.pdbx_strand_id
1 'polypeptide(L)'
;MNLRWSGWRIAILAGLMIAGLVVVGRESSLTRRSADFTIVYAAALLTRDGHPEAVYQPDQLGPLMLRLSDNAIDPRLPFDAPLALVLPFVPLSFLPLETAFHVWQLASLALLGLSLLLLARWVSLGRRGLVMALLALAAFPATWALLSEGQSSALLLLGAVLLLGAWSSGSAGLALAGAGLLALKPQYLPVYLILIAARRQWRALGAALLGSMVVGLSPMLAGGPRGLLAMVGSALAAGQGWLGSSESLVATLAPLLPSRVATVAGFTAWGIALGVLAVIAMRTRGSMPVAALATALRHRPSGVAGVAWLFPLSVRGDLQPRARVPCRGAGAAHRSRASAGQPGADRGGRRAALVRARLLAQAAASAGHAGCRLTANPAASRRNICNSSNQTMITPISLIDVPVRTRAACVAVCTCWSAGSGKARRSTQHIT
;
A
#
# COMPACT_ATOMS: atom_id res chain seq x y z
N MET A 1 -3.87 11.31 -35.18
CA MET A 1 -3.01 10.65 -34.17
C MET A 1 -3.12 9.14 -34.35
N ASN A 2 -1.99 8.49 -34.63
CA ASN A 2 -1.89 7.18 -35.27
C ASN A 2 -2.42 6.00 -34.42
N LEU A 3 -3.38 5.23 -34.96
CA LEU A 3 -3.89 3.98 -34.36
C LEU A 3 -2.77 3.00 -33.96
N ARG A 4 -1.66 2.96 -34.71
CA ARG A 4 -0.49 2.11 -34.43
C ARG A 4 0.16 2.40 -33.06
N TRP A 5 0.15 3.65 -32.60
CA TRP A 5 0.70 4.02 -31.29
C TRP A 5 -0.21 3.58 -30.12
N SER A 6 -1.50 3.37 -30.39
CA SER A 6 -2.44 2.85 -29.39
C SER A 6 -2.26 1.36 -29.15
N GLY A 7 -1.94 0.59 -30.20
CA GLY A 7 -1.78 -0.87 -30.10
C GLY A 7 -0.63 -1.29 -29.19
N TRP A 8 0.56 -0.70 -29.37
CA TRP A 8 1.73 -1.02 -28.56
C TRP A 8 1.56 -0.67 -27.08
N ARG A 9 0.92 0.46 -26.76
CA ARG A 9 0.64 0.84 -25.36
C ARG A 9 -0.27 -0.18 -24.69
N ILE A 10 -1.33 -0.60 -25.37
CA ILE A 10 -2.26 -1.61 -24.85
C ILE A 10 -1.52 -2.94 -24.67
N ALA A 11 -0.70 -3.36 -25.64
CA ALA A 11 0.09 -4.59 -25.53
C ALA A 11 1.07 -4.56 -24.35
N ILE A 12 1.77 -3.44 -24.12
CA ILE A 12 2.69 -3.26 -22.99
C ILE A 12 1.91 -3.35 -21.67
N LEU A 13 0.81 -2.61 -21.53
CA LEU A 13 0.03 -2.63 -20.30
C LEU A 13 -0.61 -4.01 -20.05
N ALA A 14 -1.10 -4.67 -21.09
CA ALA A 14 -1.62 -6.03 -20.98
C ALA A 14 -0.51 -7.03 -20.59
N GLY A 15 0.67 -6.94 -21.19
CA GLY A 15 1.82 -7.78 -20.85
C GLY A 15 2.25 -7.59 -19.40
N LEU A 16 2.33 -6.35 -18.91
CA LEU A 16 2.61 -6.05 -17.52
C LEU A 16 1.51 -6.60 -16.60
N MET A 17 0.24 -6.35 -16.91
CA MET A 17 -0.88 -6.88 -16.13
C MET A 17 -0.83 -8.42 -16.02
N ILE A 18 -0.57 -9.13 -17.13
CA ILE A 18 -0.39 -10.58 -17.13
C ILE A 18 0.80 -10.99 -16.26
N ALA A 19 1.95 -10.30 -16.38
CA ALA A 19 3.12 -10.57 -15.55
C ALA A 19 2.80 -10.40 -14.05
N GLY A 20 2.08 -9.35 -13.68
CA GLY A 20 1.60 -9.12 -12.32
C GLY A 20 0.68 -10.22 -11.80
N LEU A 21 -0.30 -10.64 -12.62
CA LEU A 21 -1.18 -11.77 -12.28
C LEU A 21 -0.40 -13.07 -12.08
N VAL A 22 0.64 -13.30 -12.89
CA VAL A 22 1.53 -14.46 -12.71
C VAL A 22 2.34 -14.36 -11.42
N VAL A 23 2.86 -13.18 -11.07
CA VAL A 23 3.59 -12.96 -9.81
C VAL A 23 2.69 -13.26 -8.60
N VAL A 24 1.52 -12.63 -8.54
CA VAL A 24 0.56 -12.81 -7.43
C VAL A 24 0.02 -14.24 -7.39
N GLY A 25 -0.28 -14.83 -8.56
CA GLY A 25 -0.88 -16.17 -8.65
C GLY A 25 0.09 -17.32 -8.39
N ARG A 26 1.41 -17.11 -8.52
CA ARG A 26 2.44 -18.14 -8.26
C ARG A 26 3.14 -17.96 -6.92
N GLU A 27 2.65 -17.05 -6.10
CA GLU A 27 3.21 -16.78 -4.80
C GLU A 27 3.11 -18.02 -3.89
N SER A 28 4.20 -18.36 -3.22
CA SER A 28 4.23 -19.51 -2.30
C SER A 28 3.49 -19.16 -1.00
N SER A 29 3.04 -20.17 -0.25
CA SER A 29 2.47 -19.93 1.08
C SER A 29 3.47 -19.27 2.02
N LEU A 30 4.75 -19.66 1.96
CA LEU A 30 5.82 -19.05 2.75
C LEU A 30 5.95 -17.54 2.45
N THR A 31 5.87 -17.15 1.17
CA THR A 31 5.94 -15.73 0.77
C THR A 31 4.76 -14.94 1.31
N ARG A 32 3.53 -15.47 1.18
CA ARG A 32 2.33 -14.81 1.75
C ARG A 32 2.38 -14.69 3.26
N ARG A 33 2.98 -15.66 3.94
CA ARG A 33 3.18 -15.65 5.40
C ARG A 33 4.21 -14.64 5.86
N SER A 34 5.21 -14.35 5.03
CA SER A 34 6.19 -13.27 5.28
C SER A 34 5.70 -11.86 4.93
N ALA A 35 4.51 -11.75 4.34
CA ALA A 35 3.96 -10.48 3.87
C ALA A 35 3.61 -9.49 4.98
N ASP A 36 3.58 -8.19 4.64
CA ASP A 36 3.13 -7.10 5.53
C ASP A 36 1.76 -7.40 6.20
N PHE A 37 0.87 -8.10 5.48
CA PHE A 37 -0.43 -8.54 5.99
C PHE A 37 -0.34 -9.28 7.32
N THR A 38 0.68 -10.12 7.51
CA THR A 38 0.85 -10.91 8.74
C THR A 38 1.02 -10.02 9.97
N ILE A 39 1.65 -8.85 9.82
CA ILE A 39 1.82 -7.88 10.91
C ILE A 39 0.45 -7.34 11.36
N VAL A 40 -0.36 -6.90 10.39
CA VAL A 40 -1.69 -6.32 10.65
C VAL A 40 -2.67 -7.40 11.14
N TYR A 41 -2.57 -8.61 10.61
CA TYR A 41 -3.35 -9.75 11.06
C TYR A 41 -3.00 -10.15 12.51
N ALA A 42 -1.70 -10.19 12.87
CA ALA A 42 -1.27 -10.45 14.24
C ALA A 42 -1.78 -9.37 15.20
N ALA A 43 -1.72 -8.10 14.80
CA ALA A 43 -2.30 -6.99 15.56
C ALA A 43 -3.83 -7.13 15.73
N ALA A 44 -4.53 -7.61 14.69
CA ALA A 44 -5.96 -7.90 14.75
C ALA A 44 -6.31 -9.05 15.68
N LEU A 45 -5.45 -10.07 15.75
CA LEU A 45 -5.61 -11.18 16.69
C LEU A 45 -5.47 -10.68 18.13
N LEU A 46 -4.41 -9.94 18.43
CA LEU A 46 -4.20 -9.34 19.77
C LEU A 46 -5.35 -8.43 20.18
N THR A 47 -5.81 -7.58 19.26
CA THR A 47 -6.94 -6.66 19.52
C THR A 47 -8.23 -7.44 19.78
N ARG A 48 -8.51 -8.48 18.98
CA ARG A 48 -9.68 -9.35 19.17
C ARG A 48 -9.63 -10.09 20.51
N ASP A 49 -8.45 -10.54 20.90
CA ASP A 49 -8.25 -11.32 22.14
C ASP A 49 -8.21 -10.42 23.39
N GLY A 50 -8.46 -9.12 23.24
CA GLY A 50 -8.59 -8.17 24.36
C GLY A 50 -7.28 -7.50 24.79
N HIS A 51 -6.23 -7.58 23.96
CA HIS A 51 -4.89 -7.06 24.23
C HIS A 51 -4.44 -5.99 23.22
N PRO A 52 -5.19 -4.88 23.02
CA PRO A 52 -4.81 -3.82 22.08
C PRO A 52 -3.47 -3.16 22.43
N GLU A 53 -3.06 -3.12 23.70
CA GLU A 53 -1.77 -2.63 24.17
C GLU A 53 -0.58 -3.46 23.71
N ALA A 54 -0.79 -4.76 23.48
CA ALA A 54 0.25 -5.68 23.02
C ALA A 54 0.64 -5.44 21.57
N VAL A 55 -0.21 -4.77 20.79
CA VAL A 55 0.03 -4.45 19.36
C VAL A 55 1.32 -3.64 19.17
N TYR A 56 1.66 -2.78 20.12
CA TYR A 56 2.86 -1.94 20.05
C TYR A 56 4.04 -2.50 20.87
N GLN A 57 3.94 -3.72 21.37
CA GLN A 57 4.96 -4.38 22.21
C GLN A 57 5.70 -5.44 21.39
N PRO A 58 6.97 -5.21 21.01
CA PRO A 58 7.73 -6.13 20.14
C PRO A 58 7.87 -7.54 20.73
N ASP A 59 7.95 -7.65 22.05
CA ASP A 59 8.03 -8.88 22.82
C ASP A 59 6.75 -9.72 22.78
N GLN A 60 5.61 -9.12 22.45
CA GLN A 60 4.34 -9.84 22.28
C GLN A 60 4.01 -10.06 20.79
N LEU A 61 4.13 -9.01 19.97
CA LEU A 61 3.80 -9.06 18.55
C LEU A 61 4.75 -9.97 17.77
N GLY A 62 6.07 -9.86 18.00
CA GLY A 62 7.09 -10.60 17.25
C GLY A 62 6.96 -12.12 17.37
N PRO A 63 6.85 -12.70 18.59
CA PRO A 63 6.62 -14.14 18.74
C PRO A 63 5.31 -14.62 18.12
N LEU A 64 4.25 -13.80 18.15
CA LEU A 64 3.00 -14.13 17.48
C LEU A 64 3.17 -14.17 15.95
N MET A 65 3.86 -13.19 15.38
CA MET A 65 4.19 -13.15 13.95
C MET A 65 5.02 -14.36 13.50
N LEU A 66 6.02 -14.79 14.28
CA LEU A 66 6.80 -16.00 13.99
C LEU A 66 5.93 -17.25 13.97
N ARG A 67 5.06 -17.41 14.98
CA ARG A 67 4.15 -18.57 15.05
C ARG A 67 3.18 -18.61 13.88
N LEU A 68 2.64 -17.46 13.48
CA LEU A 68 1.70 -17.37 12.37
C LEU A 68 2.34 -17.58 11.00
N SER A 69 3.63 -17.24 10.88
CA SER A 69 4.36 -17.27 9.60
C SER A 69 5.26 -18.49 9.40
N ASP A 70 5.28 -19.45 10.34
CA ASP A 70 6.28 -20.51 10.40
C ASP A 70 7.73 -19.98 10.36
N ASN A 71 7.99 -18.89 11.07
CA ASN A 71 9.27 -18.16 11.11
C ASN A 71 9.71 -17.55 9.76
N ALA A 72 8.79 -17.34 8.82
CA ALA A 72 9.09 -16.72 7.53
C ALA A 72 9.23 -15.19 7.62
N ILE A 73 8.60 -14.54 8.62
CA ILE A 73 8.64 -13.08 8.79
C ILE A 73 9.70 -12.64 9.79
N ASP A 74 10.29 -11.45 9.60
CA ASP A 74 11.17 -10.85 10.60
C ASP A 74 10.34 -10.37 11.81
N PRO A 75 10.54 -10.94 13.02
CA PRO A 75 9.78 -10.57 14.22
C PRO A 75 10.06 -9.15 14.72
N ARG A 76 11.08 -8.47 14.18
CA ARG A 76 11.46 -7.12 14.57
C ARG A 76 10.65 -6.05 13.86
N LEU A 77 9.88 -6.41 12.83
CA LEU A 77 9.01 -5.47 12.13
C LEU A 77 7.91 -5.00 13.08
N PRO A 78 7.89 -3.71 13.44
CA PRO A 78 6.91 -3.20 14.39
C PRO A 78 5.58 -2.92 13.68
N PHE A 79 4.49 -2.90 14.45
CA PHE A 79 3.26 -2.28 13.98
C PHE A 79 3.39 -0.75 14.09
N ASP A 80 3.45 -0.07 12.94
CA ASP A 80 3.79 1.35 12.82
C ASP A 80 2.62 2.26 12.43
N ALA A 81 1.39 1.75 12.54
CA ALA A 81 0.18 2.45 12.13
C ALA A 81 -0.73 2.79 13.32
N PRO A 82 -1.70 3.71 13.14
CA PRO A 82 -2.76 3.90 14.13
C PRO A 82 -3.56 2.61 14.33
N LEU A 83 -3.98 2.36 15.58
CA LEU A 83 -4.73 1.15 15.95
C LEU A 83 -6.02 0.98 15.13
N ALA A 84 -6.63 2.07 14.67
CA ALA A 84 -7.79 2.04 13.80
C ALA A 84 -7.56 1.29 12.47
N LEU A 85 -6.31 1.13 12.02
CA LEU A 85 -5.99 0.29 10.86
C LEU A 85 -6.39 -1.17 11.07
N VAL A 86 -6.38 -1.63 12.33
CA VAL A 86 -6.66 -3.01 12.69
C VAL A 86 -8.15 -3.36 12.54
N LEU A 87 -9.05 -2.39 12.69
CA LEU A 87 -10.51 -2.58 12.67
C LEU A 87 -11.03 -3.43 11.50
N PRO A 88 -10.70 -3.15 10.22
CA PRO A 88 -11.15 -3.97 9.09
C PRO A 88 -10.57 -5.40 9.10
N PHE A 89 -9.48 -5.65 9.83
CA PHE A 89 -8.83 -6.95 9.92
C PHE A 89 -9.31 -7.79 11.10
N VAL A 90 -9.92 -7.19 12.13
CA VAL A 90 -10.56 -7.93 13.25
C VAL A 90 -11.55 -8.99 12.77
N PRO A 91 -12.52 -8.72 11.86
CA PRO A 91 -13.39 -9.78 11.36
C PRO A 91 -12.63 -10.84 10.53
N LEU A 92 -11.50 -10.48 9.91
CA LEU A 92 -10.68 -11.42 9.15
C LEU A 92 -9.86 -12.35 10.06
N SER A 93 -9.57 -11.95 11.30
CA SER A 93 -8.79 -12.78 12.24
C SER A 93 -9.56 -14.01 12.75
N PHE A 94 -10.87 -14.11 12.47
CA PHE A 94 -11.66 -15.33 12.67
C PHE A 94 -11.42 -16.40 11.61
N LEU A 95 -10.79 -16.04 10.47
CA LEU A 95 -10.41 -16.97 9.42
C LEU A 95 -8.94 -17.39 9.60
N PRO A 96 -8.52 -18.57 9.13
CA PRO A 96 -7.10 -18.91 9.05
C PRO A 96 -6.33 -17.85 8.24
N LEU A 97 -5.07 -17.57 8.61
CA LEU A 97 -4.24 -16.50 8.03
C LEU A 97 -4.27 -16.46 6.49
N GLU A 98 -4.06 -17.60 5.84
CA GLU A 98 -4.06 -17.71 4.36
C GLU A 98 -5.43 -17.35 3.75
N THR A 99 -6.51 -17.82 4.38
CA THR A 99 -7.87 -17.51 3.93
C THR A 99 -8.18 -16.02 4.13
N ALA A 100 -7.80 -15.47 5.29
CA ALA A 100 -7.92 -14.05 5.59
C ALA A 100 -7.17 -13.19 4.57
N PHE A 101 -5.95 -13.60 4.22
CA PHE A 101 -5.12 -12.94 3.21
C PHE A 101 -5.81 -12.89 1.83
N HIS A 102 -6.35 -14.01 1.35
CA HIS A 102 -7.07 -14.03 0.07
C HIS A 102 -8.36 -13.20 0.09
N VAL A 103 -9.11 -13.23 1.20
CA VAL A 103 -10.28 -12.35 1.38
C VAL A 103 -9.86 -10.88 1.33
N TRP A 104 -8.74 -10.53 1.95
CA TRP A 104 -8.20 -9.18 1.89
C TRP A 104 -7.71 -8.77 0.50
N GLN A 105 -7.13 -9.68 -0.28
CA GLN A 105 -6.79 -9.42 -1.68
C GLN A 105 -8.04 -9.05 -2.50
N LEU A 106 -9.13 -9.81 -2.35
CA LEU A 106 -10.40 -9.53 -3.02
C LEU A 106 -11.01 -8.19 -2.56
N ALA A 107 -10.97 -7.92 -1.25
CA ALA A 107 -11.40 -6.64 -0.70
C ALA A 107 -10.57 -5.46 -1.26
N SER A 108 -9.26 -5.63 -1.36
CA SER A 108 -8.35 -4.63 -1.94
C SER A 108 -8.67 -4.35 -3.41
N LEU A 109 -8.93 -5.39 -4.21
CA LEU A 109 -9.38 -5.23 -5.60
C LEU A 109 -10.70 -4.48 -5.70
N ALA A 110 -11.67 -4.79 -4.83
CA ALA A 110 -12.95 -4.08 -4.78
C ALA A 110 -12.77 -2.60 -4.40
N LEU A 111 -11.91 -2.30 -3.43
CA LEU A 111 -11.56 -0.93 -3.03
C LEU A 111 -10.85 -0.15 -4.15
N LEU A 112 -9.94 -0.79 -4.89
CA LEU A 112 -9.31 -0.20 -6.07
C LEU A 112 -10.34 0.13 -7.16
N GLY A 113 -11.24 -0.83 -7.46
CA GLY A 113 -12.33 -0.64 -8.42
C GLY A 113 -13.25 0.51 -8.02
N LEU A 114 -13.69 0.54 -6.75
CA LEU A 114 -14.51 1.62 -6.20
C LEU A 114 -13.78 2.97 -6.30
N SER A 115 -12.49 3.01 -5.96
CA SER A 115 -11.68 4.22 -6.04
C SER A 115 -11.66 4.80 -7.45
N LEU A 116 -11.48 3.94 -8.47
CA LEU A 116 -11.47 4.37 -9.85
C LEU A 116 -12.85 4.82 -10.34
N LEU A 117 -13.92 4.11 -9.96
CA LEU A 117 -15.30 4.48 -10.31
C LEU A 117 -15.65 5.85 -9.73
N LEU A 118 -15.28 6.11 -8.47
CA LEU A 118 -15.49 7.42 -7.83
C LEU A 118 -14.63 8.50 -8.49
N LEU A 119 -13.35 8.22 -8.77
CA LEU A 119 -12.47 9.15 -9.47
C LEU A 119 -13.01 9.54 -10.85
N ALA A 120 -13.55 8.59 -11.60
CA ALA A 120 -14.14 8.82 -12.91
C ALA A 120 -15.32 9.81 -12.86
N ARG A 121 -16.04 9.89 -11.73
CA ARG A 121 -17.13 10.87 -11.54
C ARG A 121 -16.62 12.30 -11.43
N TRP A 122 -15.38 12.51 -11.03
CA TRP A 122 -14.82 13.85 -10.83
C TRP A 122 -13.83 14.27 -11.93
N VAL A 123 -13.24 13.31 -12.65
CA VAL A 123 -12.21 13.55 -13.67
C VAL A 123 -12.73 13.30 -15.10
N SER A 124 -14.05 13.15 -15.29
CA SER A 124 -14.71 12.95 -16.60
C SER A 124 -13.98 11.97 -17.53
N LEU A 125 -13.64 10.79 -16.99
CA LEU A 125 -13.03 9.73 -17.78
C LEU A 125 -14.09 9.11 -18.70
N GLY A 126 -14.05 9.42 -20.00
CA GLY A 126 -14.89 8.71 -20.98
C GLY A 126 -14.64 7.20 -20.96
N ARG A 127 -15.56 6.38 -21.52
CA ARG A 127 -15.50 4.90 -21.45
C ARG A 127 -14.12 4.31 -21.82
N ARG A 128 -13.49 4.83 -22.88
CA ARG A 128 -12.13 4.39 -23.28
C ARG A 128 -11.08 4.77 -22.24
N GLY A 129 -11.18 5.96 -21.65
CA GLY A 129 -10.29 6.42 -20.58
C GLY A 129 -10.41 5.56 -19.32
N LEU A 130 -11.63 5.17 -18.94
CA LEU A 130 -11.86 4.26 -17.82
C LEU A 130 -11.22 2.88 -18.04
N VAL A 131 -11.39 2.30 -19.24
CA VAL A 131 -10.75 1.02 -19.59
C VAL A 131 -9.23 1.13 -19.57
N MET A 132 -8.66 2.22 -20.10
CA MET A 132 -7.22 2.45 -20.04
C MET A 132 -6.73 2.66 -18.61
N ALA A 133 -7.50 3.34 -17.75
CA ALA A 133 -7.17 3.52 -16.35
C ALA A 133 -7.20 2.21 -15.57
N LEU A 134 -8.20 1.35 -15.82
CA LEU A 134 -8.25 -0.01 -15.26
C LEU A 134 -7.03 -0.83 -15.68
N LEU A 135 -6.70 -0.81 -16.97
CA LEU A 135 -5.57 -1.55 -17.51
C LEU A 135 -4.23 -1.02 -16.95
N ALA A 136 -4.08 0.30 -16.86
CA ALA A 136 -2.90 0.92 -16.27
C ALA A 136 -2.77 0.60 -14.77
N LEU A 137 -3.87 0.64 -14.02
CA LEU A 137 -3.90 0.29 -12.60
C LEU A 137 -3.50 -1.18 -12.40
N ALA A 138 -4.07 -2.09 -13.19
CA ALA A 138 -3.74 -3.51 -13.12
C ALA A 138 -2.30 -3.82 -13.60
N ALA A 139 -1.74 -3.00 -14.49
CA ALA A 139 -0.37 -3.10 -14.96
C ALA A 139 0.67 -2.44 -14.04
N PHE A 140 0.23 -1.72 -13.00
CA PHE A 140 1.11 -0.94 -12.16
C PHE A 140 1.77 -1.83 -11.10
N PRO A 141 3.11 -1.85 -10.96
CA PRO A 141 3.80 -2.71 -10.00
C PRO A 141 3.34 -2.54 -8.56
N ALA A 142 2.95 -1.33 -8.14
CA ALA A 142 2.44 -1.11 -6.78
C ALA A 142 1.10 -1.82 -6.53
N THR A 143 0.30 -2.09 -7.58
CA THR A 143 -0.90 -2.91 -7.47
C THR A 143 -0.55 -4.37 -7.19
N TRP A 144 0.54 -4.88 -7.76
CA TRP A 144 1.00 -6.24 -7.49
C TRP A 144 1.58 -6.35 -6.09
N ALA A 145 2.41 -5.38 -5.68
CA ALA A 145 2.91 -5.29 -4.32
C ALA A 145 1.77 -5.20 -3.30
N LEU A 146 0.73 -4.39 -3.56
CA LEU A 146 -0.47 -4.34 -2.72
C LEU A 146 -1.12 -5.72 -2.54
N LEU A 147 -1.20 -6.52 -3.61
CA LEU A 147 -1.85 -7.85 -3.57
C LEU A 147 -0.94 -8.92 -2.95
N SER A 148 0.36 -8.90 -3.22
CA SER A 148 1.32 -9.87 -2.67
C SER A 148 1.69 -9.59 -1.22
N GLU A 149 1.83 -8.32 -0.83
CA GLU A 149 2.13 -7.95 0.54
C GLU A 149 0.86 -7.80 1.41
N GLY A 150 -0.32 -7.73 0.77
CA GLY A 150 -1.59 -7.49 1.46
C GLY A 150 -1.64 -6.13 2.18
N GLN A 151 -1.03 -5.10 1.59
CA GLN A 151 -0.95 -3.76 2.19
C GLN A 151 -2.31 -3.08 2.34
N SER A 152 -2.34 -2.01 3.15
CA SER A 152 -3.51 -1.15 3.34
C SER A 152 -3.67 -0.03 2.29
N SER A 153 -2.81 0.00 1.27
CA SER A 153 -2.75 1.10 0.29
C SER A 153 -4.05 1.28 -0.52
N ALA A 154 -4.87 0.25 -0.67
CA ALA A 154 -6.20 0.38 -1.29
C ALA A 154 -7.17 1.27 -0.48
N LEU A 155 -7.12 1.18 0.87
CA LEU A 155 -7.89 2.06 1.76
C LEU A 155 -7.42 3.51 1.62
N LEU A 156 -6.10 3.72 1.54
CA LEU A 156 -5.51 5.04 1.38
C LEU A 156 -5.89 5.67 0.03
N LEU A 157 -5.88 4.88 -1.05
CA LEU A 157 -6.32 5.36 -2.36
C LEU A 157 -7.79 5.79 -2.33
N LEU A 158 -8.66 4.99 -1.70
CA LEU A 158 -10.06 5.37 -1.52
C LEU A 158 -10.18 6.67 -0.70
N GLY A 159 -9.41 6.80 0.38
CA GLY A 159 -9.37 8.01 1.20
C GLY A 159 -8.97 9.26 0.41
N ALA A 160 -7.90 9.15 -0.40
CA ALA A 160 -7.44 10.20 -1.30
C ALA A 160 -8.50 10.60 -2.34
N VAL A 161 -9.14 9.61 -2.96
CA VAL A 161 -10.24 9.78 -3.90
C VAL A 161 -11.40 10.52 -3.22
N LEU A 162 -11.86 10.08 -2.06
CA LEU A 162 -12.91 10.79 -1.30
C LEU A 162 -12.52 12.24 -0.95
N LEU A 163 -11.26 12.51 -0.61
CA LEU A 163 -10.77 13.87 -0.37
C LEU A 163 -10.74 14.74 -1.64
N LEU A 164 -10.48 14.18 -2.82
CA LEU A 164 -10.66 14.88 -4.09
C LEU A 164 -12.15 15.17 -4.37
N GLY A 165 -13.03 14.23 -4.03
CA GLY A 165 -14.48 14.43 -4.04
C GLY A 165 -14.91 15.55 -3.09
N ALA A 166 -14.34 15.60 -1.88
CA ALA A 166 -14.58 16.67 -0.91
C ALA A 166 -14.05 18.01 -1.41
N TRP A 167 -12.86 18.04 -1.99
CA TRP A 167 -12.27 19.25 -2.58
C TRP A 167 -13.10 19.80 -3.73
N SER A 168 -13.66 18.93 -4.58
CA SER A 168 -14.50 19.33 -5.72
C SER A 168 -15.92 19.78 -5.32
N SER A 169 -16.52 19.14 -4.32
CA SER A 169 -17.91 19.37 -3.91
C SER A 169 -18.09 20.22 -2.65
N GLY A 170 -17.03 20.43 -1.85
CA GLY A 170 -17.11 21.00 -0.50
C GLY A 170 -17.77 20.06 0.53
N SER A 171 -18.00 18.79 0.21
CA SER A 171 -18.71 17.85 1.09
C SER A 171 -17.92 17.50 2.36
N ALA A 172 -18.47 17.86 3.51
CA ALA A 172 -17.91 17.51 4.82
C ALA A 172 -17.90 16.00 5.08
N GLY A 173 -18.91 15.26 4.60
CA GLY A 173 -18.98 13.80 4.79
C GLY A 173 -17.87 13.07 4.03
N LEU A 174 -17.62 13.47 2.78
CA LEU A 174 -16.49 12.94 2.00
C LEU A 174 -15.15 13.30 2.62
N ALA A 175 -15.04 14.52 3.17
CA ALA A 175 -13.83 14.97 3.84
C ALA A 175 -13.54 14.18 5.12
N LEU A 176 -14.56 13.94 5.95
CA LEU A 176 -14.45 13.12 7.17
C LEU A 176 -14.02 11.70 6.85
N ALA A 177 -14.73 11.02 5.95
CA ALA A 177 -14.44 9.64 5.58
C ALA A 177 -13.08 9.52 4.89
N GLY A 178 -12.79 10.42 3.94
CA GLY A 178 -11.54 10.41 3.19
C GLY A 178 -10.32 10.67 4.06
N ALA A 179 -10.40 11.65 4.96
CA ALA A 179 -9.34 11.95 5.91
C ALA A 179 -9.16 10.86 6.96
N GLY A 180 -10.23 10.24 7.45
CA GLY A 180 -10.15 9.09 8.35
C GLY A 180 -9.37 7.93 7.70
N LEU A 181 -9.73 7.54 6.48
CA LEU A 181 -9.00 6.50 5.75
C LEU A 181 -7.53 6.88 5.49
N LEU A 182 -7.27 8.13 5.10
CA LEU A 182 -5.92 8.56 4.78
C LEU A 182 -5.05 8.74 6.03
N ALA A 183 -5.65 9.03 7.18
CA ALA A 183 -4.96 9.13 8.47
C ALA A 183 -4.42 7.77 8.97
N LEU A 184 -4.82 6.65 8.38
CA LEU A 184 -4.18 5.33 8.61
C LEU A 184 -2.69 5.35 8.21
N LYS A 185 -2.30 6.23 7.29
CA LYS A 185 -0.91 6.61 7.01
C LYS A 185 -0.81 8.14 6.96
N PRO A 186 -0.66 8.80 8.13
CA PRO A 186 -0.87 10.24 8.28
C PRO A 186 0.05 11.11 7.40
N GLN A 187 1.18 10.58 6.95
CA GLN A 187 2.10 11.25 6.03
C GLN A 187 1.48 11.69 4.70
N TYR A 188 0.39 11.06 4.24
CA TYR A 188 -0.27 11.43 2.97
C TYR A 188 -1.30 12.55 3.13
N LEU A 189 -1.77 12.79 4.34
CA LEU A 189 -2.90 13.67 4.63
C LEU A 189 -2.62 15.17 4.39
N PRO A 190 -1.44 15.74 4.75
CA PRO A 190 -1.21 17.19 4.66
C PRO A 190 -1.43 17.78 3.27
N VAL A 191 -1.11 17.04 2.21
CA VAL A 191 -1.32 17.45 0.81
C VAL A 191 -2.79 17.83 0.58
N TYR A 192 -3.72 16.97 1.00
CA TYR A 192 -5.15 17.19 0.78
C TYR A 192 -5.72 18.27 1.70
N LEU A 193 -5.25 18.36 2.95
CA LEU A 193 -5.66 19.42 3.87
C LEU A 193 -5.26 20.79 3.34
N ILE A 194 -4.04 20.93 2.81
CA ILE A 194 -3.56 22.17 2.17
C ILE A 194 -4.47 22.53 0.99
N LEU A 195 -4.82 21.57 0.14
CA LEU A 195 -5.69 21.82 -1.02
C LEU A 195 -7.10 22.26 -0.63
N ILE A 196 -7.70 21.65 0.39
CA ILE A 196 -9.03 22.02 0.91
C ILE A 196 -8.98 23.40 1.61
N ALA A 197 -7.94 23.64 2.41
CA ALA A 197 -7.73 24.92 3.08
C ALA A 197 -7.51 26.07 2.07
N ALA A 198 -6.77 25.82 0.99
CA ALA A 198 -6.54 26.81 -0.08
C ALA A 198 -7.84 27.21 -0.79
N ARG A 199 -8.84 26.32 -0.86
CA ARG A 199 -10.20 26.60 -1.34
C ARG A 199 -11.09 27.27 -0.30
N ARG A 200 -10.61 27.50 0.93
CA ARG A 200 -11.37 28.06 2.08
C ARG A 200 -12.63 27.26 2.42
N GLN A 201 -12.61 25.95 2.16
CA GLN A 201 -13.73 25.06 2.48
C GLN A 201 -13.66 24.64 3.96
N TRP A 202 -13.84 25.60 4.88
CA TRP A 202 -13.63 25.39 6.32
C TRP A 202 -14.46 24.26 6.92
N ARG A 203 -15.69 24.04 6.42
CA ARG A 203 -16.54 22.92 6.85
C ARG A 203 -15.93 21.56 6.48
N ALA A 204 -15.46 21.41 5.25
CA ALA A 204 -14.77 20.21 4.79
C ALA A 204 -13.43 20.03 5.51
N LEU A 205 -12.68 21.13 5.73
CA LEU A 205 -11.42 21.09 6.48
C LEU A 205 -11.64 20.63 7.92
N GLY A 206 -12.62 21.20 8.63
CA GLY A 206 -12.97 20.81 9.99
C GLY A 206 -13.39 19.35 10.08
N ALA A 207 -14.18 18.87 9.12
CA ALA A 207 -14.57 17.47 9.04
C ALA A 207 -13.38 16.54 8.74
N ALA A 208 -12.47 16.94 7.84
CA ALA A 208 -11.25 16.20 7.57
C ALA A 208 -10.35 16.10 8.81
N LEU A 209 -10.16 17.22 9.53
CA LEU A 209 -9.41 17.25 10.79
C LEU A 209 -10.05 16.34 11.85
N LEU A 210 -11.37 16.34 11.97
CA LEU A 210 -12.08 15.46 12.89
C LEU A 210 -11.87 13.98 12.53
N GLY A 211 -12.06 13.59 11.26
CA GLY A 211 -11.82 12.21 10.81
C GLY A 211 -10.37 11.76 11.05
N SER A 212 -9.43 12.67 10.83
CA SER A 212 -8.00 12.43 11.10
C SER A 212 -7.70 12.28 12.58
N MET A 213 -8.33 13.11 13.42
CA MET A 213 -8.15 13.07 14.87
C MET A 213 -8.68 11.75 15.45
N VAL A 214 -9.87 11.30 15.03
CA VAL A 214 -10.46 10.03 15.49
C VAL A 214 -9.51 8.86 15.21
N VAL A 215 -8.94 8.80 14.00
CA VAL A 215 -7.99 7.75 13.62
C VAL A 215 -6.65 7.92 14.31
N GLY A 216 -6.10 9.14 14.37
CA GLY A 216 -4.81 9.43 15.00
C GLY A 216 -4.79 9.20 16.51
N LEU A 217 -5.93 9.35 17.19
CA LEU A 217 -6.08 9.08 18.62
C LEU A 217 -6.44 7.62 18.93
N SER A 218 -6.68 6.78 17.92
CA SER A 218 -6.99 5.36 18.14
C SER A 218 -5.96 4.58 18.98
N PRO A 219 -4.63 4.87 18.96
CA PRO A 219 -3.69 4.21 19.85
C PRO A 219 -3.95 4.50 21.34
N MET A 220 -4.73 5.53 21.68
CA MET A 220 -5.12 5.76 23.08
C MET A 220 -6.01 4.65 23.65
N LEU A 221 -6.65 3.86 22.78
CA LEU A 221 -7.39 2.67 23.21
C LEU A 221 -6.46 1.53 23.64
N ALA A 222 -5.20 1.54 23.18
CA ALA A 222 -4.16 0.55 23.49
C ALA A 222 -3.31 0.93 24.72
N GLY A 223 -3.90 1.63 25.71
CA GLY A 223 -3.19 2.02 26.94
C GLY A 223 -3.01 3.54 27.15
N GLY A 224 -3.94 4.35 26.64
CA GLY A 224 -3.96 5.79 26.84
C GLY A 224 -2.80 6.52 26.16
N PRO A 225 -2.24 7.59 26.76
CA PRO A 225 -1.13 8.35 26.18
C PRO A 225 0.11 7.49 25.85
N ARG A 226 0.33 6.40 26.60
CA ARG A 226 1.45 5.47 26.35
C ARG A 226 1.30 4.73 25.03
N GLY A 227 0.08 4.35 24.65
CA GLY A 227 -0.18 3.71 23.35
C GLY A 227 0.15 4.62 22.17
N LEU A 228 -0.15 5.92 22.29
CA LEU A 228 0.22 6.91 21.28
C LEU A 228 1.75 7.07 21.16
N LEU A 229 2.45 7.17 22.29
CA LEU A 229 3.91 7.23 22.30
C LEU A 229 4.55 5.95 21.77
N ALA A 230 3.97 4.78 22.07
CA ALA A 230 4.42 3.50 21.56
C ALA A 230 4.26 3.41 20.04
N MET A 231 3.12 3.85 19.48
CA MET A 231 2.93 3.94 18.03
C MET A 231 3.98 4.84 17.37
N VAL A 232 4.22 6.04 17.93
CA VAL A 232 5.23 6.97 17.38
C VAL A 232 6.63 6.35 17.48
N GLY A 233 6.96 5.71 18.61
CA GLY A 233 8.22 5.00 18.80
C GLY A 233 8.40 3.88 17.77
N SER A 234 7.37 3.07 17.55
CA SER A 234 7.33 2.00 16.55
C SER A 234 7.51 2.55 15.14
N ALA A 235 6.85 3.65 14.78
CA ALA A 235 7.00 4.28 13.47
C ALA A 235 8.42 4.80 13.24
N LEU A 236 9.01 5.46 14.23
CA LEU A 236 10.40 5.91 14.15
C LEU A 236 11.39 4.73 14.07
N ALA A 237 11.14 3.66 14.82
CA ALA A 237 11.95 2.43 14.77
C ALA A 237 11.83 1.70 13.43
N ALA A 238 10.65 1.72 12.80
CA ALA A 238 10.43 1.23 11.43
C ALA A 238 11.14 2.07 10.36
N GLY A 239 11.76 3.19 10.74
CA GLY A 239 12.40 4.09 9.80
C GLY A 239 11.39 4.93 9.01
N GLN A 240 10.18 5.16 9.53
CA GLN A 240 9.26 6.15 8.95
C GLN A 240 9.93 7.54 9.04
N GLY A 241 10.41 8.04 7.89
CA GLY A 241 11.23 9.25 7.79
C GLY A 241 12.68 9.01 7.36
N TRP A 242 13.13 7.76 7.29
CA TRP A 242 14.45 7.40 6.80
C TRP A 242 14.47 7.30 5.28
N LEU A 243 15.34 8.09 4.65
CA LEU A 243 15.54 8.06 3.20
C LEU A 243 16.19 6.76 2.71
N GLY A 244 16.91 6.02 3.57
CA GLY A 244 17.68 4.85 3.17
C GLY A 244 16.85 3.60 2.82
N SER A 245 15.64 3.49 3.36
CA SER A 245 14.70 2.40 3.06
C SER A 245 13.66 2.79 2.00
N SER A 246 13.67 4.04 1.52
CA SER A 246 12.70 4.50 0.52
C SER A 246 13.12 4.03 -0.88
N GLU A 247 12.21 3.51 -1.72
CA GLU A 247 12.52 3.24 -3.14
C GLU A 247 12.52 4.53 -3.99
N SER A 248 13.13 5.60 -3.48
CA SER A 248 13.16 6.90 -4.14
C SER A 248 14.54 7.19 -4.71
N LEU A 249 14.61 8.05 -5.74
CA LEU A 249 15.89 8.58 -6.23
C LEU A 249 16.72 9.23 -5.11
N VAL A 250 16.07 9.78 -4.08
CA VAL A 250 16.75 10.38 -2.91
C VAL A 250 17.43 9.31 -2.05
N ALA A 251 16.92 8.08 -2.04
CA ALA A 251 17.53 6.96 -1.32
C ALA A 251 18.87 6.52 -1.91
N THR A 252 19.16 6.83 -3.18
CA THR A 252 20.49 6.56 -3.77
C THR A 252 21.61 7.35 -3.08
N LEU A 253 21.28 8.48 -2.45
CA LEU A 253 22.20 9.31 -1.69
C LEU A 253 22.21 8.97 -0.19
N ALA A 254 21.22 8.22 0.29
CA ALA A 254 21.06 7.92 1.71
C ALA A 254 22.21 7.08 2.32
N PRO A 255 22.84 6.12 1.60
CA PRO A 255 24.01 5.39 2.11
C PRO A 255 25.22 6.29 2.39
N LEU A 256 25.27 7.48 1.81
CA LEU A 256 26.38 8.44 1.97
C LEU A 256 26.21 9.33 3.21
N LEU A 257 25.05 9.28 3.87
CA LEU A 257 24.71 10.14 5.00
C LEU A 257 24.54 9.30 6.28
N PRO A 258 24.98 9.81 7.45
CA PRO A 258 24.59 9.21 8.72
C PRO A 258 23.07 9.17 8.86
N SER A 259 22.51 8.09 9.44
CA SER A 259 21.05 7.84 9.47
C SER A 259 20.24 9.01 10.05
N ARG A 260 20.77 9.72 11.05
CA ARG A 260 20.14 10.92 11.63
C ARG A 260 20.05 12.07 10.62
N VAL A 261 21.12 12.33 9.88
CA VAL A 261 21.19 13.39 8.86
C VAL A 261 20.25 13.08 7.71
N ALA A 262 20.23 11.82 7.24
CA ALA A 262 19.30 11.37 6.21
C ALA A 262 17.83 11.57 6.64
N THR A 263 17.50 11.24 7.89
CA THR A 263 16.14 11.42 8.43
C THR A 263 15.74 12.89 8.48
N VAL A 264 16.60 13.75 9.02
CA VAL A 264 16.36 15.21 9.07
C VAL A 264 16.21 15.79 7.66
N ALA A 265 17.06 15.37 6.72
CA ALA A 265 16.98 15.79 5.33
C ALA A 265 15.65 15.37 4.67
N GLY A 266 15.17 14.14 4.94
CA GLY A 266 13.90 13.62 4.46
C GLY A 266 12.71 14.46 4.93
N PHE A 267 12.61 14.72 6.23
CA PHE A 267 11.56 15.57 6.79
C PHE A 267 11.65 17.02 6.29
N THR A 268 12.86 17.56 6.16
CA THR A 268 13.08 18.91 5.65
C THR A 268 12.62 19.03 4.20
N ALA A 269 13.01 18.09 3.33
CA ALA A 269 12.60 18.06 1.92
C ALA A 269 11.07 17.91 1.78
N TRP A 270 10.46 17.05 2.59
CA TRP A 270 9.01 16.89 2.63
C TRP A 270 8.30 18.18 3.10
N GLY A 271 8.79 18.82 4.15
CA GLY A 271 8.28 20.10 4.63
C GLY A 271 8.38 21.23 3.59
N ILE A 272 9.52 21.33 2.90
CA ILE A 272 9.70 22.28 1.78
C ILE A 272 8.69 21.98 0.66
N ALA A 273 8.52 20.72 0.28
CA ALA A 273 7.55 20.34 -0.76
C ALA A 273 6.12 20.74 -0.37
N LEU A 274 5.71 20.54 0.89
CA LEU A 274 4.42 20.99 1.39
C LEU A 274 4.29 22.52 1.41
N GLY A 275 5.35 23.24 1.81
CA GLY A 275 5.37 24.71 1.79
C GLY A 275 5.21 25.28 0.38
N VAL A 276 5.94 24.73 -0.60
CA VAL A 276 5.81 25.09 -2.01
C VAL A 276 4.41 24.78 -2.52
N LEU A 277 3.88 23.59 -2.21
CA LEU A 277 2.51 23.21 -2.56
C LEU A 277 1.49 24.19 -1.98
N ALA A 278 1.64 24.60 -0.72
CA ALA A 278 0.74 25.55 -0.08
C ALA A 278 0.75 26.91 -0.79
N VAL A 279 1.94 27.46 -1.10
CA VAL A 279 2.06 28.72 -1.86
C VAL A 279 1.40 28.60 -3.22
N ILE A 280 1.66 27.50 -3.94
CA ILE A 280 1.07 27.23 -5.24
C ILE A 280 -0.46 27.14 -5.13
N ALA A 281 -0.99 26.30 -4.23
CA ALA A 281 -2.42 26.10 -4.04
C ALA A 281 -3.15 27.40 -3.63
N MET A 282 -2.52 28.23 -2.77
CA MET A 282 -3.05 29.53 -2.37
C MET A 282 -3.07 30.55 -3.50
N ARG A 283 -2.13 30.48 -4.45
CA ARG A 283 -2.07 31.37 -5.63
C ARG A 283 -3.03 30.95 -6.74
N THR A 284 -3.28 29.65 -6.89
CA THR A 284 -3.97 29.09 -8.06
C THR A 284 -5.40 28.64 -7.77
N ARG A 285 -6.05 29.23 -6.75
CA ARG A 285 -7.35 28.91 -6.10
C ARG A 285 -8.52 28.39 -6.98
N GLY A 286 -8.42 28.42 -8.30
CA GLY A 286 -9.44 27.97 -9.25
C GLY A 286 -9.09 26.77 -10.14
N SER A 287 -7.81 26.42 -10.37
CA SER A 287 -7.48 25.59 -11.54
C SER A 287 -6.95 24.19 -11.15
N MET A 288 -7.77 23.15 -11.44
CA MET A 288 -7.35 21.73 -11.50
C MET A 288 -6.02 21.48 -12.22
N PRO A 289 -5.61 22.27 -13.25
CA PRO A 289 -4.33 22.13 -13.90
C PRO A 289 -3.15 22.17 -12.94
N VAL A 290 -3.20 22.79 -11.78
CA VAL A 290 -2.00 22.87 -10.92
C VAL A 290 -1.76 21.58 -10.13
N ALA A 291 -2.82 20.82 -9.81
CA ALA A 291 -2.71 19.47 -9.25
C ALA A 291 -2.29 18.44 -10.32
N ALA A 292 -2.75 18.62 -11.57
CA ALA A 292 -2.40 17.77 -12.71
C ALA A 292 -1.03 18.13 -13.33
N LEU A 293 -0.60 19.38 -13.27
CA LEU A 293 0.66 19.90 -13.84
C LEU A 293 1.83 19.65 -12.88
N ALA A 294 1.60 19.63 -11.56
CA ALA A 294 2.59 19.18 -10.58
C ALA A 294 2.93 17.67 -10.73
N THR A 295 2.01 16.87 -11.31
CA THR A 295 2.21 15.45 -11.63
C THR A 295 2.69 15.23 -13.08
N ALA A 296 2.28 16.07 -14.04
CA ALA A 296 2.67 15.95 -15.44
C ALA A 296 4.03 16.60 -15.81
N LEU A 297 4.51 17.61 -15.07
CA LEU A 297 5.77 18.32 -15.42
C LEU A 297 7.07 17.53 -15.16
N ARG A 298 7.01 16.26 -14.73
CA ARG A 298 8.17 15.35 -14.77
C ARG A 298 8.30 14.54 -16.06
N HIS A 299 7.35 14.64 -17.00
CA HIS A 299 7.51 14.07 -18.33
C HIS A 299 7.12 15.07 -19.43
N ARG A 300 8.11 15.86 -19.85
CA ARG A 300 8.20 16.31 -21.25
C ARG A 300 8.86 15.18 -22.06
N PRO A 301 8.15 14.46 -22.95
CA PRO A 301 8.77 14.03 -24.19
C PRO A 301 8.90 15.26 -25.08
N SER A 302 10.14 15.55 -25.45
CA SER A 302 10.57 16.54 -26.43
C SER A 302 9.74 16.47 -27.71
N GLY A 303 9.28 17.63 -28.18
CA GLY A 303 8.64 17.74 -29.48
C GLY A 303 8.04 19.12 -29.73
N VAL A 304 8.80 19.92 -30.48
CA VAL A 304 8.40 21.14 -31.20
C VAL A 304 8.51 22.46 -30.42
N ALA A 305 9.47 23.25 -30.89
CA ALA A 305 9.76 24.63 -30.54
C ALA A 305 8.60 25.58 -30.88
N GLY A 306 8.46 26.66 -30.10
CA GLY A 306 7.62 27.79 -30.50
C GLY A 306 7.21 28.73 -29.39
N VAL A 307 8.03 29.78 -29.20
CA VAL A 307 7.62 31.16 -28.88
C VAL A 307 7.15 31.49 -27.45
N ALA A 308 8.11 32.07 -26.71
CA ALA A 308 8.05 33.31 -25.92
C ALA A 308 6.72 33.76 -25.30
N TRP A 309 6.68 33.86 -23.96
CA TRP A 309 6.06 34.99 -23.25
C TRP A 309 6.77 35.24 -21.91
N LEU A 310 7.49 36.37 -21.84
CA LEU A 310 7.87 37.09 -20.62
C LEU A 310 6.77 38.14 -20.34
N PHE A 311 6.38 38.28 -19.07
CA PHE A 311 5.50 39.33 -18.50
C PHE A 311 6.07 40.76 -18.67
N PRO A 312 5.42 41.85 -18.19
CA PRO A 312 3.99 42.16 -17.92
C PRO A 312 3.56 43.51 -18.56
N LEU A 313 2.27 43.88 -18.52
CA LEU A 313 1.84 45.28 -18.25
C LEU A 313 0.32 45.38 -18.01
N SER A 314 0.00 46.27 -17.09
CA SER A 314 -1.30 46.63 -16.53
C SER A 314 -1.95 47.75 -17.36
N VAL A 315 -3.24 47.67 -17.68
CA VAL A 315 -4.10 48.84 -17.94
C VAL A 315 -5.54 48.55 -17.49
N ARG A 316 -6.10 49.48 -16.70
CA ARG A 316 -7.48 49.60 -16.23
C ARG A 316 -8.46 49.89 -17.37
N GLY A 317 -9.72 49.51 -17.19
CA GLY A 317 -10.85 50.03 -17.97
C GLY A 317 -12.19 49.62 -17.37
N ASP A 318 -12.79 50.55 -16.64
CA ASP A 318 -14.13 50.50 -16.06
C ASP A 318 -15.26 50.55 -17.11
N LEU A 319 -16.48 50.30 -16.61
CA LEU A 319 -17.81 50.74 -17.10
C LEU A 319 -18.75 49.68 -17.71
N GLN A 320 -19.49 49.05 -16.79
CA GLN A 320 -20.97 49.18 -16.60
C GLN A 320 -21.99 48.72 -17.69
N PRO A 321 -23.25 48.43 -17.26
CA PRO A 321 -24.09 47.36 -17.82
C PRO A 321 -25.31 47.86 -18.61
N ARG A 322 -25.95 46.96 -19.37
CA ARG A 322 -27.34 47.08 -19.86
C ARG A 322 -28.05 45.72 -19.69
N ALA A 323 -29.06 45.61 -18.82
CA ALA A 323 -30.47 45.99 -19.00
C ALA A 323 -31.34 44.82 -19.51
N ARG A 324 -31.92 44.12 -18.53
CA ARG A 324 -33.31 43.63 -18.38
C ARG A 324 -34.30 43.57 -19.57
N VAL A 325 -35.04 42.42 -19.57
CA VAL A 325 -36.54 42.26 -19.64
C VAL A 325 -37.18 42.12 -21.05
N PRO A 326 -38.33 41.41 -21.27
CA PRO A 326 -38.87 40.17 -20.65
C PRO A 326 -39.77 39.27 -21.59
N CYS A 327 -40.37 38.21 -20.98
CA CYS A 327 -41.74 37.67 -21.17
C CYS A 327 -42.19 36.74 -22.34
N ARG A 328 -42.95 35.71 -21.91
CA ARG A 328 -44.06 34.94 -22.56
C ARG A 328 -43.70 33.93 -23.67
N GLY A 329 -44.35 32.76 -23.82
CA GLY A 329 -45.54 32.11 -23.23
C GLY A 329 -45.46 30.58 -23.48
N ALA A 330 -46.06 29.71 -22.66
CA ALA A 330 -47.41 29.15 -22.79
C ALA A 330 -47.69 28.36 -24.10
N GLY A 331 -48.07 27.07 -23.97
CA GLY A 331 -48.75 26.28 -25.01
C GLY A 331 -48.22 24.85 -25.14
N ALA A 332 -48.88 23.85 -24.52
CA ALA A 332 -49.79 22.88 -25.18
C ALA A 332 -49.06 21.59 -25.65
N ALA A 333 -49.20 20.48 -24.93
CA ALA A 333 -50.23 19.45 -25.13
C ALA A 333 -50.14 18.74 -26.51
N HIS A 334 -49.63 17.50 -26.53
CA HIS A 334 -50.02 16.55 -27.56
C HIS A 334 -50.09 15.10 -27.06
N ARG A 335 -50.99 14.39 -27.73
CA ARG A 335 -51.77 13.21 -27.35
C ARG A 335 -51.04 11.86 -27.31
N SER A 336 -51.75 10.97 -26.62
CA SER A 336 -51.75 9.50 -26.57
C SER A 336 -51.94 8.75 -27.91
N ARG A 337 -51.45 7.49 -27.93
CA ARG A 337 -52.05 6.22 -28.42
C ARG A 337 -50.92 5.16 -28.40
N ALA A 338 -50.95 4.04 -27.66
CA ALA A 338 -51.89 2.91 -27.54
C ALA A 338 -51.88 1.92 -28.72
N SER A 339 -52.06 0.64 -28.39
CA SER A 339 -52.12 -0.62 -29.17
C SER A 339 -50.77 -1.34 -29.38
N ALA A 340 -50.49 -2.51 -28.78
CA ALA A 340 -51.16 -3.82 -28.69
C ALA A 340 -50.69 -4.79 -29.80
N GLY A 341 -50.26 -6.00 -29.40
CA GLY A 341 -49.93 -7.08 -30.34
C GLY A 341 -48.97 -8.16 -29.78
N GLN A 342 -49.45 -9.00 -28.87
CA GLN A 342 -49.05 -10.41 -28.69
C GLN A 342 -49.80 -11.27 -29.74
N PRO A 343 -49.66 -12.62 -29.83
CA PRO A 343 -48.59 -13.57 -29.48
C PRO A 343 -48.35 -14.66 -30.58
N GLY A 344 -47.46 -15.62 -30.35
CA GLY A 344 -47.40 -16.93 -31.03
C GLY A 344 -46.08 -17.65 -30.75
N ALA A 345 -46.03 -18.74 -29.96
CA ALA A 345 -46.36 -20.13 -30.33
C ALA A 345 -45.35 -20.65 -31.39
N ASP A 346 -44.68 -21.80 -31.33
CA ASP A 346 -44.81 -23.06 -30.59
C ASP A 346 -43.66 -23.99 -31.09
N ARG A 347 -43.54 -25.20 -30.51
CA ARG A 347 -42.71 -26.39 -30.88
C ARG A 347 -41.32 -26.41 -30.23
N GLY A 348 -40.99 -27.32 -29.31
CA GLY A 348 -41.25 -28.78 -29.27
C GLY A 348 -39.98 -29.49 -29.76
N GLY A 349 -39.43 -30.57 -29.19
CA GLY A 349 -39.69 -31.41 -28.03
C GLY A 349 -38.68 -32.57 -28.08
N ARG A 350 -38.40 -33.17 -26.91
CA ARG A 350 -38.00 -34.58 -26.64
C ARG A 350 -36.81 -35.23 -27.39
N ARG A 351 -35.86 -35.78 -26.60
CA ARG A 351 -35.46 -37.23 -26.46
C ARG A 351 -34.09 -37.30 -25.75
N ALA A 352 -34.00 -37.86 -24.53
CA ALA A 352 -33.72 -39.28 -24.20
C ALA A 352 -32.32 -39.73 -24.71
N ALA A 353 -31.29 -39.84 -23.85
CA ALA A 353 -30.95 -40.96 -22.94
C ALA A 353 -30.12 -42.09 -23.61
N LEU A 354 -29.25 -42.74 -22.82
CA LEU A 354 -28.44 -43.96 -23.08
C LEU A 354 -27.14 -43.78 -23.93
N VAL A 355 -25.99 -44.45 -23.71
CA VAL A 355 -25.50 -45.41 -22.69
C VAL A 355 -23.99 -45.69 -22.92
N ARG A 356 -23.29 -46.14 -21.85
CA ARG A 356 -22.07 -46.99 -21.73
C ARG A 356 -20.88 -46.79 -22.70
N ALA A 357 -19.69 -46.49 -22.18
CA ALA A 357 -18.73 -47.40 -21.49
C ALA A 357 -17.99 -48.37 -22.41
N ARG A 358 -16.65 -48.33 -22.33
CA ARG A 358 -15.65 -49.42 -22.35
C ARG A 358 -14.27 -48.79 -22.62
N LEU A 359 -13.12 -49.22 -22.10
CA LEU A 359 -12.64 -50.16 -21.07
C LEU A 359 -11.11 -49.88 -21.01
N LEU A 360 -10.48 -49.87 -19.82
CA LEU A 360 -9.41 -50.81 -19.34
C LEU A 360 -8.28 -51.11 -20.34
N ALA A 361 -7.00 -51.32 -19.99
CA ALA A 361 -6.21 -51.45 -18.76
C ALA A 361 -4.74 -51.41 -19.23
N GLN A 362 -3.75 -51.04 -18.42
CA GLN A 362 -2.92 -51.93 -17.57
C GLN A 362 -2.02 -50.97 -16.74
N ALA A 363 -1.97 -51.00 -15.40
CA ALA A 363 -1.49 -52.04 -14.49
C ALA A 363 -0.01 -52.42 -14.79
N ALA A 364 0.94 -52.52 -13.87
CA ALA A 364 0.99 -52.36 -12.42
C ALA A 364 2.47 -52.40 -11.99
N ALA A 365 2.70 -52.10 -10.70
CA ALA A 365 3.73 -52.66 -9.84
C ALA A 365 5.20 -52.23 -10.02
N SER A 366 5.73 -51.57 -8.99
CA SER A 366 6.51 -52.32 -7.98
C SER A 366 6.78 -51.45 -6.75
N ALA A 367 6.43 -52.01 -5.60
CA ALA A 367 6.92 -51.60 -4.29
C ALA A 367 8.31 -52.23 -4.06
N GLY A 368 9.16 -51.58 -3.28
CA GLY A 368 10.45 -52.13 -2.87
C GLY A 368 11.06 -51.38 -1.69
N HIS A 369 11.16 -52.09 -0.57
CA HIS A 369 11.77 -51.72 0.72
C HIS A 369 13.31 -51.60 0.70
N ALA A 370 13.83 -51.12 1.84
CA ALA A 370 15.23 -51.15 2.33
C ALA A 370 16.12 -50.02 1.81
N GLY A 371 17.03 -49.42 2.58
CA GLY A 371 17.58 -49.69 3.91
C GLY A 371 18.84 -48.83 4.07
N CYS A 372 19.27 -48.59 5.31
CA CYS A 372 20.48 -47.84 5.67
C CYS A 372 21.72 -48.18 4.83
N ARG A 373 22.50 -47.16 4.44
CA ARG A 373 23.97 -47.23 4.42
C ARG A 373 24.61 -45.85 4.47
N LEU A 374 25.24 -45.57 5.61
CA LEU A 374 26.37 -44.66 5.75
C LEU A 374 27.51 -45.16 4.85
N THR A 375 28.01 -44.28 3.98
CA THR A 375 29.34 -44.41 3.39
C THR A 375 30.07 -43.10 3.55
N ALA A 376 31.10 -43.13 4.40
CA ALA A 376 32.16 -42.15 4.44
C ALA A 376 32.99 -42.23 3.15
N ASN A 377 33.45 -41.08 2.65
CA ASN A 377 34.67 -40.98 1.86
C ASN A 377 35.22 -39.53 1.95
N PRO A 378 36.53 -39.31 1.74
CA PRO A 378 37.34 -38.45 2.58
C PRO A 378 37.88 -37.25 1.79
N ALA A 379 38.58 -36.37 2.50
CA ALA A 379 39.64 -35.51 2.00
C ALA A 379 39.29 -34.54 0.84
N ALA A 380 38.92 -33.31 1.23
CA ALA A 380 39.33 -32.12 0.49
C ALA A 380 39.82 -31.08 1.49
N SER A 381 41.14 -30.97 1.63
CA SER A 381 41.80 -29.94 2.44
C SER A 381 41.48 -28.57 1.85
N ARG A 382 40.79 -27.71 2.59
CA ARG A 382 40.81 -26.26 2.40
C ARG A 382 41.16 -25.64 3.74
N ARG A 383 42.30 -24.95 3.78
CA ARG A 383 42.75 -24.16 4.93
C ARG A 383 41.70 -23.07 5.19
N ASN A 384 40.97 -23.17 6.30
CA ASN A 384 40.21 -22.06 6.84
C ASN A 384 41.15 -21.25 7.74
N ILE A 385 41.33 -19.97 7.43
CA ILE A 385 41.99 -19.01 8.30
C ILE A 385 40.90 -18.47 9.23
N CYS A 386 40.90 -18.91 10.49
CA CYS A 386 40.10 -18.31 11.54
C CYS A 386 40.92 -17.21 12.22
N ASN A 387 40.44 -15.97 12.18
CA ASN A 387 41.02 -14.87 12.95
C ASN A 387 40.11 -14.60 14.16
N SER A 388 40.61 -14.82 15.38
CA SER A 388 39.88 -14.53 16.61
C SER A 388 40.21 -13.11 17.08
N SER A 389 39.35 -12.14 16.79
CA SER A 389 39.41 -10.84 17.45
C SER A 389 38.54 -10.86 18.70
N ASN A 390 39.15 -10.98 19.88
CA ASN A 390 38.48 -10.72 21.15
C ASN A 390 38.29 -9.21 21.29
N GLN A 391 37.06 -8.72 21.11
CA GLN A 391 36.68 -7.37 21.57
C GLN A 391 35.84 -7.52 22.84
N THR A 392 36.48 -7.28 23.98
CA THR A 392 35.83 -7.14 25.28
C THR A 392 35.27 -5.73 25.38
N MET A 393 33.97 -5.55 25.20
CA MET A 393 33.30 -4.27 25.42
C MET A 393 32.81 -4.23 26.88
N ILE A 394 33.57 -3.59 27.75
CA ILE A 394 33.19 -3.34 29.15
C ILE A 394 32.42 -2.03 29.21
N THR A 395 31.18 -2.06 29.68
CA THR A 395 30.41 -0.88 30.09
C THR A 395 30.34 -0.85 31.62
N PRO A 396 30.40 0.34 32.28
CA PRO A 396 30.36 0.41 33.74
C PRO A 396 28.91 0.28 34.21
N ILE A 397 28.63 -0.77 34.99
CA ILE A 397 27.37 -0.94 35.73
C ILE A 397 27.59 -0.41 37.15
N SER A 398 26.72 0.49 37.59
CA SER A 398 26.62 0.98 38.96
C SER A 398 26.22 -0.17 39.89
N LEU A 399 27.01 -0.35 40.96
CA LEU A 399 26.81 -1.34 42.02
C LEU A 399 25.56 -1.04 42.86
N ILE A 400 24.63 -2.00 42.96
CA ILE A 400 23.81 -2.27 44.15
C ILE A 400 23.75 -3.80 44.32
N ASP A 401 23.97 -4.26 45.54
CA ASP A 401 24.22 -5.64 45.99
C ASP A 401 23.18 -6.70 45.58
N VAL A 402 23.65 -7.81 45.00
CA VAL A 402 22.97 -9.12 45.01
C VAL A 402 24.03 -10.24 45.13
N PRO A 403 23.89 -11.21 46.05
CA PRO A 403 24.88 -12.28 46.23
C PRO A 403 24.78 -13.41 45.19
N VAL A 404 25.96 -13.96 44.93
CA VAL A 404 26.41 -14.98 43.98
C VAL A 404 25.64 -16.32 44.01
N ARG A 405 25.21 -16.82 42.83
CA ARG A 405 25.63 -18.11 42.19
C ARG A 405 24.69 -18.48 41.02
N THR A 406 25.14 -18.31 39.76
CA THR A 406 25.39 -19.39 38.77
C THR A 406 25.65 -18.86 37.35
N ARG A 407 26.86 -19.18 36.84
CA ARG A 407 27.36 -19.31 35.46
C ARG A 407 26.84 -18.37 34.36
N ALA A 408 27.68 -17.39 33.99
CA ALA A 408 27.60 -16.70 32.70
C ALA A 408 27.91 -17.67 31.54
N ALA A 409 26.99 -17.78 30.58
CA ALA A 409 27.25 -18.43 29.31
C ALA A 409 27.99 -17.45 28.39
N CYS A 410 29.23 -17.77 28.02
CA CYS A 410 29.94 -17.07 26.95
C CYS A 410 29.36 -17.49 25.61
N VAL A 411 28.64 -16.59 24.94
CA VAL A 411 28.26 -16.78 23.54
C VAL A 411 29.44 -16.36 22.67
N ALA A 412 30.16 -17.34 22.13
CA ALA A 412 31.19 -17.10 21.12
C ALA A 412 30.53 -17.03 19.74
N VAL A 413 30.65 -15.89 19.07
CA VAL A 413 30.18 -15.72 17.68
C VAL A 413 31.37 -15.92 16.75
N CYS A 414 31.38 -17.02 16.01
CA CYS A 414 32.37 -17.26 14.96
C CYS A 414 31.78 -16.94 13.59
N THR A 415 32.39 -15.99 12.88
CA THR A 415 32.13 -15.76 11.45
C THR A 415 33.14 -16.49 10.60
N CYS A 416 32.70 -17.49 9.84
CA CYS A 416 33.52 -18.13 8.81
C CYS A 416 33.25 -17.52 7.43
N TRP A 417 34.32 -17.30 6.67
CA TRP A 417 34.27 -16.91 5.27
C TRP A 417 34.79 -18.07 4.41
N SER A 418 33.99 -18.52 3.45
CA SER A 418 34.42 -19.51 2.46
C SER A 418 34.70 -18.81 1.13
N ALA A 419 35.96 -18.86 0.68
CA ALA A 419 36.34 -18.40 -0.64
C ALA A 419 36.06 -19.51 -1.67
N GLY A 420 34.95 -19.38 -2.38
CA GLY A 420 34.63 -20.14 -3.59
C GLY A 420 34.23 -19.17 -4.69
N SER A 421 34.72 -19.40 -5.91
CA SER A 421 34.41 -18.58 -7.09
C SER A 421 32.92 -18.65 -7.43
N GLY A 422 32.15 -17.67 -6.93
CA GLY A 422 30.73 -17.49 -7.23
C GLY A 422 29.89 -17.22 -5.98
N LYS A 423 29.64 -15.93 -5.71
CA LYS A 423 28.76 -15.35 -4.67
C LYS A 423 29.04 -15.78 -3.22
N ALA A 424 29.61 -14.86 -2.44
CA ALA A 424 29.73 -14.98 -0.99
C ALA A 424 28.35 -15.09 -0.33
N ARG A 425 28.07 -16.20 0.36
CA ARG A 425 26.94 -16.34 1.28
C ARG A 425 27.42 -16.15 2.72
N ARG A 426 26.76 -15.26 3.46
CA ARG A 426 26.94 -15.12 4.91
C ARG A 426 26.02 -16.15 5.59
N SER A 427 26.60 -17.08 6.33
CA SER A 427 25.86 -18.00 7.20
C SER A 427 26.22 -17.67 8.64
N THR A 428 25.22 -17.38 9.45
CA THR A 428 25.37 -17.17 10.90
C THR A 428 24.74 -18.38 11.57
N GLN A 429 25.55 -19.24 12.19
CA GLN A 429 25.07 -20.35 13.00
C GLN A 429 25.18 -19.96 14.47
N HIS A 430 24.08 -20.13 15.21
CA HIS A 430 24.10 -20.13 16.66
C HIS A 430 24.28 -21.57 17.13
N ILE A 431 25.37 -21.82 17.85
CA ILE A 431 25.55 -23.07 18.61
C ILE A 431 25.23 -22.68 20.06
N THR A 432 24.15 -23.25 20.59
CA THR A 432 23.77 -23.15 22.01
C THR A 432 24.60 -24.06 22.87
#